data_AF-L0A0H3-F1
#
_entry.id   AF-L0A0H3-F1
#
_cell.length_a   1.000
_cell.length_b   1.000
_cell.length_c   1.000
_cell.angle_alpha   90.00
_cell.angle_beta   90.00
_cell.angle_gamma   90.00
#
_symmetry.space_group_name_H-M   'P 1'
#
loop_
_entity.id
_entity.type
_entity.pdbx_description
1 polymer ?
#
loop_
_entity_poly.entity_id
_entity_poly.type
_entity_poly.pdbx_seq_one_letter_code
_entity_poly.pdbx_strand_id
1 'polypeptide(L)'
;MNRTLTAMTFALCTVASAAPSSAPPRWEYGVLLFDARGTYQWALEKRAVDAASPKELLEKLGGKATPGVYLLSGVMNVLGAQGWELVSSTRSDLGQQFFFKRPRK
;
A
#
# COMPACT_ATOMS: atom_id res chain seq x y z
N MET A 1 -46.67 50.26 31.72
CA MET A 1 -46.58 48.78 31.65
C MET A 1 -45.46 48.43 30.69
N ASN A 2 -44.28 48.16 31.21
CA ASN A 2 -43.03 48.01 30.46
C ASN A 2 -42.82 46.53 30.10
N ARG A 3 -42.58 46.23 28.83
CA ARG A 3 -42.13 44.90 28.37
C ARG A 3 -40.64 44.96 28.06
N THR A 4 -39.84 44.44 28.98
CA THR A 4 -38.41 44.25 28.81
C THR A 4 -38.19 42.87 28.16
N LEU A 5 -37.58 42.85 26.97
CA LEU A 5 -37.19 41.63 26.27
C LEU A 5 -35.76 41.24 26.71
N THR A 6 -35.64 40.06 27.32
CA THR A 6 -34.35 39.48 27.72
C THR A 6 -33.66 38.88 26.50
N ALA A 7 -32.54 39.46 26.06
CA ALA A 7 -31.68 38.89 25.04
C ALA A 7 -30.75 37.83 25.67
N MET A 8 -30.87 36.58 25.21
CA MET A 8 -30.07 35.45 25.67
C MET A 8 -28.88 35.27 24.72
N THR A 9 -27.73 35.84 25.08
CA THR A 9 -26.50 35.74 24.31
C THR A 9 -25.89 34.35 24.49
N PHE A 10 -25.93 33.53 23.44
CA PHE A 10 -25.18 32.28 23.38
C PHE A 10 -23.70 32.58 23.11
N ALA A 11 -22.85 32.42 24.12
CA ALA A 11 -21.41 32.46 23.95
C ALA A 11 -20.95 31.17 23.26
N LEU A 12 -20.57 31.26 21.98
CA LEU A 12 -19.88 30.18 21.28
C LEU A 12 -18.45 30.06 21.85
N CYS A 13 -18.21 29.02 22.64
CA CYS A 13 -16.85 28.58 22.97
C CYS A 13 -16.17 28.08 21.68
N THR A 14 -15.38 28.94 21.03
CA THR A 14 -14.47 28.56 19.95
C THR A 14 -13.34 27.72 20.52
N VAL A 15 -13.52 26.40 20.52
CA VAL A 15 -12.40 25.46 20.70
C VAL A 15 -11.54 25.59 19.45
N ALA A 16 -10.41 26.29 19.56
CA ALA A 16 -9.36 26.28 18.55
C ALA A 16 -8.74 24.86 18.51
N SER A 17 -9.40 23.96 17.79
CA SER A 17 -8.82 22.67 17.43
C SER A 17 -7.71 22.97 16.43
N ALA A 18 -6.46 22.99 16.90
CA ALA A 18 -5.31 22.98 16.03
C ALA A 18 -5.39 21.72 15.17
N ALA A 19 -5.82 21.88 13.91
CA ALA A 19 -5.85 20.80 12.95
C ALA A 19 -4.43 20.23 12.87
N PRO A 20 -4.22 18.93 13.12
CA PRO A 20 -2.90 18.35 12.96
C PRO A 20 -2.50 18.56 11.49
N SER A 21 -1.47 19.37 11.27
CA SER A 21 -0.82 19.53 9.97
C SER A 21 -0.03 18.24 9.67
N SER A 22 -0.74 17.13 9.49
CA SER A 22 -0.19 15.97 8.82
C SER A 22 -0.20 16.30 7.33
N ALA A 23 0.97 16.64 6.80
CA ALA A 23 1.18 16.57 5.36
C ALA A 23 0.65 15.21 4.87
N PRO A 24 -0.08 15.16 3.75
CA PRO A 24 -0.67 13.91 3.28
C PRO A 24 0.45 12.85 3.16
N PRO A 25 0.21 11.63 3.66
CA PRO A 25 1.22 10.58 3.62
C PRO A 25 1.69 10.40 2.19
N ARG A 26 3.00 10.57 1.96
CA ARG A 26 3.60 10.27 0.67
C ARG A 26 3.57 8.75 0.53
N TRP A 27 2.91 8.26 -0.51
CA TRP A 27 2.84 6.84 -0.79
C TRP A 27 3.97 6.43 -1.73
N GLU A 28 4.52 5.25 -1.50
CA GLU A 28 5.34 4.53 -2.47
C GLU A 28 4.51 3.39 -3.04
N TYR A 29 4.58 3.18 -4.36
CA TYR A 29 3.83 2.16 -5.07
C TYR A 29 4.75 1.11 -5.67
N GLY A 30 4.28 -0.13 -5.69
CA GLY A 30 4.97 -1.27 -6.29
C GLY A 30 4.03 -2.14 -7.09
N VAL A 31 4.56 -2.79 -8.13
CA VAL A 31 3.83 -3.70 -9.00
C VAL A 31 4.57 -5.02 -9.05
N LEU A 32 3.84 -6.10 -8.74
CA LEU A 32 4.31 -7.46 -8.92
C LEU A 32 3.66 -8.05 -10.16
N LEU A 33 4.48 -8.51 -11.11
CA LEU A 33 4.03 -9.13 -12.34
C LEU A 33 4.41 -10.61 -12.36
N PHE A 34 3.42 -11.45 -12.65
CA PHE A 34 3.56 -12.88 -12.93
C PHE A 34 3.02 -13.12 -14.34
N ASP A 35 3.90 -13.05 -15.33
CA ASP A 35 3.55 -13.26 -16.74
C ASP A 35 3.33 -14.75 -17.03
N ALA A 36 2.33 -15.06 -17.86
CA ALA A 36 2.07 -16.40 -18.37
C ALA A 36 3.25 -16.96 -19.21
N ARG A 37 4.11 -16.08 -19.74
CA ARG A 37 5.31 -16.39 -20.51
C ARG A 37 6.55 -16.70 -19.65
N GLY A 38 6.39 -16.70 -18.32
CA GLY A 38 7.47 -17.02 -17.37
C GLY A 38 8.35 -15.83 -16.98
N THR A 39 7.85 -14.60 -17.16
CA THR A 39 8.52 -13.39 -16.66
C THR A 39 7.94 -13.01 -15.30
N TYR A 40 8.81 -12.90 -14.30
CA TYR A 40 8.43 -12.53 -12.94
C TYR A 40 9.17 -11.26 -12.54
N GLN A 41 8.44 -10.23 -12.15
CA GLN A 41 9.04 -8.93 -11.90
C GLN A 41 8.43 -8.25 -10.68
N TRP A 42 9.28 -7.62 -9.87
CA TRP A 42 8.87 -6.67 -8.85
C TRP A 42 9.39 -5.28 -9.23
N ALA A 43 8.48 -4.36 -9.55
CA ALA A 43 8.81 -3.01 -10.02
C ALA A 43 8.34 -1.95 -9.03
N LEU A 44 9.21 -0.97 -8.76
CA LEU A 44 8.93 0.28 -8.07
C LEU A 44 9.22 1.44 -9.03
N GLU A 45 8.85 2.66 -8.65
CA GLU A 45 9.05 3.88 -9.46
C GLU A 45 10.48 4.03 -10.02
N LYS A 46 11.51 3.65 -9.25
CA LYS A 46 12.92 3.87 -9.60
C LYS A 46 13.76 2.59 -9.75
N ARG A 47 13.17 1.42 -9.55
CA ARG A 47 13.91 0.14 -9.58
C ARG A 47 13.00 -1.00 -9.97
N ALA A 48 13.55 -1.98 -10.68
CA ALA A 48 12.89 -3.24 -10.95
C ALA A 48 13.80 -4.40 -10.55
N VAL A 49 13.18 -5.50 -10.15
CA VAL A 49 13.82 -6.78 -9.85
C VAL A 49 13.18 -7.81 -10.75
N ASP A 50 13.91 -8.23 -11.77
CA ASP A 50 13.49 -9.24 -12.73
C ASP A 50 13.97 -10.63 -12.31
N ALA A 51 13.20 -11.66 -12.66
CA ALA A 51 13.51 -13.05 -12.40
C ALA A 51 12.91 -13.96 -13.49
N ALA A 52 13.60 -15.07 -13.76
CA ALA A 52 13.16 -16.11 -14.69
C ALA A 52 12.22 -17.13 -14.02
N SER A 53 12.08 -17.10 -12.70
CA SER A 53 11.17 -17.97 -11.96
C SER A 53 10.60 -17.29 -10.70
N PRO A 54 9.44 -17.74 -10.17
CA PRO A 54 8.92 -17.22 -8.91
C PRO A 54 9.86 -17.48 -7.74
N LYS A 55 10.64 -18.58 -7.81
CA LYS A 55 11.63 -18.95 -6.81
C LYS A 55 12.75 -17.92 -6.76
N GLU A 56 13.33 -17.61 -7.91
CA GLU A 56 14.39 -16.62 -8.03
C GLU A 56 13.89 -15.23 -7.59
N LEU A 57 12.65 -14.87 -7.93
CA LEU A 57 12.06 -13.61 -7.48
C LEU A 57 11.96 -13.56 -5.95
N LEU A 58 11.47 -14.63 -5.33
CA LEU A 58 11.38 -14.75 -3.88
C LEU A 58 12.74 -14.60 -3.21
N GLU A 59 13.76 -15.28 -3.72
CA GLU A 59 15.14 -15.23 -3.21
C GLU A 59 15.75 -13.82 -3.36
N LYS A 60 15.55 -13.17 -4.51
CA LYS A 60 15.99 -11.78 -4.76
C LYS A 60 15.32 -10.76 -3.84
N LEU A 61 14.08 -11.02 -3.42
CA LEU A 61 13.37 -10.19 -2.45
C LEU A 61 13.75 -10.49 -0.99
N GLY A 62 14.63 -11.46 -0.75
CA GLY A 62 15.13 -11.85 0.58
C GLY A 62 14.32 -12.95 1.27
N GLY A 63 13.41 -13.62 0.54
CA GLY A 63 12.69 -14.79 1.02
C GLY A 63 13.49 -16.08 0.88
N LYS A 64 13.05 -17.13 1.58
CA LYS A 64 13.59 -18.49 1.43
C LYS A 64 12.57 -19.35 0.71
N ALA A 65 12.97 -19.93 -0.42
CA ALA A 65 12.13 -20.89 -1.12
C ALA A 65 12.18 -22.25 -0.41
N THR A 66 11.05 -22.68 0.13
CA THR A 66 10.92 -23.99 0.79
C THR A 66 10.17 -24.96 -0.13
N PRO A 67 10.60 -26.23 -0.25
CA PRO A 67 9.85 -27.25 -0.99
C PRO A 67 8.40 -27.34 -0.50
N GLY A 68 7.44 -27.39 -1.42
CA GLY A 68 6.02 -27.52 -1.11
C GLY A 68 5.28 -26.21 -0.77
N VAL A 69 5.98 -25.07 -0.73
CA VAL A 69 5.34 -23.76 -0.54
C VAL A 69 4.97 -23.14 -1.88
N TYR A 70 3.73 -22.65 -2.00
CA TYR A 70 3.32 -21.83 -3.14
C TYR A 70 4.16 -20.55 -3.20
N LEU A 71 5.00 -20.45 -4.23
CA LEU A 71 6.02 -19.40 -4.36
C LEU A 71 5.41 -17.99 -4.40
N LEU A 72 4.22 -17.84 -5.01
CA LEU A 72 3.48 -16.58 -4.98
C LEU A 72 3.16 -16.14 -3.54
N SER A 73 2.65 -17.05 -2.71
CA SER A 73 2.36 -16.76 -1.29
C SER A 73 3.62 -16.37 -0.53
N GLY A 74 4.77 -17.01 -0.85
CA GLY A 74 6.06 -16.62 -0.32
C GLY A 74 6.43 -15.17 -0.66
N VAL A 75 6.26 -14.78 -1.93
CA VAL A 75 6.54 -13.40 -2.38
C VAL A 75 5.61 -12.41 -1.69
N MET A 76 4.31 -12.72 -1.61
CA MET A 76 3.31 -11.89 -0.92
C MET A 76 3.68 -11.68 0.56
N ASN A 77 4.09 -12.74 1.25
CA ASN A 77 4.49 -12.66 2.65
C ASN A 77 5.73 -11.79 2.86
N VAL A 78 6.74 -11.91 1.98
CA VAL A 78 7.94 -11.07 2.04
C VAL A 78 7.59 -9.60 1.83
N LEU A 79 6.75 -9.29 0.84
CA LEU A 79 6.29 -7.91 0.60
C LEU A 79 5.49 -7.37 1.80
N GLY A 80 4.58 -8.16 2.35
CA GLY A 80 3.83 -7.80 3.57
C GLY A 80 4.75 -7.54 4.77
N ALA A 81 5.76 -8.38 4.99
CA ALA A 81 6.76 -8.19 6.05
C ALA A 81 7.62 -6.93 5.85
N GLN A 82 7.78 -6.48 4.61
CA GLN A 82 8.44 -5.21 4.25
C GLN A 82 7.50 -3.99 4.34
N GLY A 83 6.27 -4.18 4.82
CA GLY A 83 5.27 -3.12 5.02
C GLY A 83 4.48 -2.76 3.76
N TRP A 84 4.52 -3.59 2.73
CA TRP A 84 3.69 -3.40 1.53
C TRP A 84 2.27 -3.93 1.76
N GLU A 85 1.28 -3.12 1.42
CA GLU A 85 -0.13 -3.46 1.47
C GLU A 85 -0.64 -3.71 0.05
N LEU A 86 -1.29 -4.85 -0.18
CA LEU A 86 -1.94 -5.17 -1.45
C LEU A 86 -3.17 -4.27 -1.62
N VAL A 87 -3.20 -3.51 -2.71
CA VAL A 87 -4.30 -2.58 -3.04
C VAL A 87 -5.26 -3.21 -4.03
N SER A 88 -4.73 -3.88 -5.06
CA SER A 88 -5.52 -4.46 -6.12
C SER A 88 -4.77 -5.60 -6.80
N SER A 89 -5.52 -6.47 -7.47
CA SER A 89 -4.97 -7.46 -8.38
C SER A 89 -5.76 -7.48 -9.67
N THR A 90 -5.07 -7.69 -10.78
CA THR A 90 -5.69 -7.79 -12.10
C THR A 90 -5.12 -9.02 -12.79
N ARG A 91 -6.00 -9.80 -13.41
CA ARG A 91 -5.64 -10.94 -14.24
C ARG A 91 -6.04 -10.63 -15.66
N SER A 92 -5.13 -10.89 -16.59
CA SER A 92 -5.36 -10.81 -18.03
C SER A 92 -4.74 -12.03 -18.71
N ASP A 93 -4.91 -12.12 -20.02
CA ASP A 93 -4.29 -13.18 -20.83
C ASP A 93 -2.74 -13.09 -20.81
N LEU A 94 -2.20 -11.94 -20.41
CA LEU A 94 -0.75 -11.70 -20.27
C LEU A 94 -0.23 -12.08 -18.87
N GLY A 95 -1.09 -12.54 -17.97
CA GLY A 95 -0.70 -12.98 -16.62
C GLY A 95 -1.42 -12.24 -15.50
N GLN A 96 -0.79 -12.22 -14.33
CA GLN A 96 -1.36 -11.63 -13.12
C GLN A 96 -0.48 -10.47 -12.62
N GLN A 97 -1.13 -9.34 -12.36
CA GLN A 97 -0.52 -8.14 -11.79
C GLN A 97 -1.10 -7.88 -10.41
N PHE A 98 -0.24 -7.49 -9.47
CA PHE A 98 -0.63 -7.11 -8.13
C PHE A 98 -0.04 -5.75 -7.80
N PHE A 99 -0.89 -4.84 -7.35
CA PHE A 99 -0.54 -3.47 -7.04
C PHE A 99 -0.46 -3.30 -5.54
N PHE A 100 0.66 -2.74 -5.08
CA PHE A 100 0.92 -2.51 -3.67
C PHE A 100 1.19 -1.04 -3.40
N LYS A 101 0.95 -0.64 -2.15
CA LYS A 101 1.35 0.66 -1.61
C LYS A 101 2.06 0.45 -0.27
N ARG A 102 2.88 1.43 0.12
CA ARG A 102 3.33 1.58 1.51
C ARG A 102 3.57 3.05 1.86
N PRO A 103 3.53 3.43 3.14
CA PRO A 103 3.97 4.75 3.56
C PRO A 103 5.46 4.96 3.19
N ARG A 104 5.76 6.06 2.51
CA ARG A 104 7.14 6.47 2.23
C ARG A 104 7.75 6.99 3.53
N LYS A 105 8.85 6.36 3.96
CA LYS A 105 9.66 6.82 5.08
C LYS A 105 10.47 8.05 4.70
#